data_AF-C1D1F1-F1
#
_entry.id   AF-C1D1F1-F1
#
_cell.length_a   1.000
_cell.length_b   1.000
_cell.length_c   1.000
_cell.angle_alpha   90.00
_cell.angle_beta   90.00
_cell.angle_gamma   90.00
#
_symmetry.space_group_name_H-M   'P 1'
#
loop_
_entity.id
_entity.type
_entity.pdbx_description
1 polymer ?
#
loop_
_entity_poly.entity_id
_entity_poly.type
_entity_poly.pdbx_seq_one_letter_code
_entity_poly.pdbx_strand_id
1 'polypeptide(L)'
;MPEHPLTAALLAGERRALAKAITLSESTRPEHEAQAQQLLAEVTPQAVPSIRVGLTGVPGVGKSTFIEALGLHLADAGHRVAVLAVDPSSVRTGGSIMGDKTRMPRLTVHPGAFIRPSPSGGALGGVTRRTREAIALCEAAGYDVLLVETVGVGQSETQVANMTDLFVLLTLPNAGDELQGIKRGIMELADLCVVNKADSDPKAATRAQTELTAALKLLTPAAASWRPRALQASALTGAGIVEVWNAVEAYRTTVDVAEKRRTQTALWFDELLREAAWRAFQAGVDTGRLQQLRAEVLAGTLTPVQGIHALVEDLTSGKKPHT
;
A
#
# COMPACT_ATOMS: atom_id res chain seq x y z
N MET A 1 -12.92 23.30 17.60
CA MET A 1 -11.59 23.80 17.17
C MET A 1 -11.79 24.61 15.89
N PRO A 2 -10.98 25.64 15.61
CA PRO A 2 -11.06 26.34 14.33
C PRO A 2 -10.72 25.39 13.17
N GLU A 3 -11.37 25.56 12.03
CA GLU A 3 -11.11 24.77 10.79
C GLU A 3 -9.64 24.84 10.40
N HIS A 4 -9.09 23.71 9.91
CA HIS A 4 -7.70 23.67 9.49
C HIS A 4 -7.48 24.56 8.24
N PRO A 5 -6.40 25.36 8.16
CA PRO A 5 -6.17 26.31 7.05
C PRO A 5 -6.04 25.68 5.65
N LEU A 6 -5.85 24.37 5.58
CA LEU A 6 -5.76 23.62 4.30
C LEU A 6 -7.11 23.06 3.83
N THR A 7 -8.15 23.04 4.68
CA THR A 7 -9.40 22.32 4.42
C THR A 7 -10.09 22.81 3.14
N ALA A 8 -10.43 24.11 3.06
CA ALA A 8 -11.08 24.68 1.89
C ALA A 8 -10.28 24.48 0.58
N ALA A 9 -8.97 24.74 0.60
CA ALA A 9 -8.11 24.61 -0.58
C ALA A 9 -7.94 23.15 -1.03
N LEU A 10 -7.86 22.20 -0.09
CA LEU A 10 -7.79 20.77 -0.40
C LEU A 10 -9.09 20.29 -1.03
N LEU A 11 -10.24 20.64 -0.45
CA LEU A 11 -11.56 20.28 -1.00
C LEU A 11 -11.84 20.94 -2.35
N ALA A 12 -11.27 22.11 -2.61
CA ALA A 12 -11.27 22.74 -3.94
C ALA A 12 -10.35 22.03 -4.97
N GLY A 13 -9.65 20.96 -4.57
CA GLY A 13 -8.81 20.16 -5.45
C GLY A 13 -7.44 20.79 -5.75
N GLU A 14 -6.98 21.79 -4.98
CA GLU A 14 -5.71 22.46 -5.24
C GLU A 14 -4.51 21.52 -5.01
N ARG A 15 -3.76 21.20 -6.08
CA ARG A 15 -2.60 20.28 -6.03
C ARG A 15 -1.57 20.68 -4.99
N ARG A 16 -1.37 21.99 -4.76
CA ARG A 16 -0.42 22.50 -3.76
C ARG A 16 -0.90 22.27 -2.32
N ALA A 17 -2.20 22.41 -2.07
CA ALA A 17 -2.80 22.12 -0.78
C ALA A 17 -2.70 20.62 -0.47
N LEU A 18 -3.03 19.76 -1.45
CA LEU A 18 -2.86 18.30 -1.33
C LEU A 18 -1.42 17.91 -0.99
N ALA A 19 -0.43 18.44 -1.72
CA ALA A 19 0.98 18.14 -1.46
C ALA A 19 1.42 18.58 -0.05
N LYS A 20 0.93 19.73 0.45
CA LYS A 20 1.19 20.20 1.81
C LYS A 20 0.52 19.31 2.86
N ALA A 21 -0.73 18.91 2.64
CA ALA A 21 -1.47 18.03 3.53
C ALA A 21 -0.79 16.66 3.67
N ILE A 22 -0.35 16.07 2.56
CA ILE A 22 0.40 14.80 2.60
C ILE A 22 1.76 15.00 3.30
N THR A 23 2.46 16.12 3.06
CA THR A 23 3.71 16.39 3.78
C THR A 23 3.48 16.54 5.30
N LEU A 24 2.36 17.12 5.70
CA LEU A 24 1.95 17.24 7.10
C LEU A 24 1.69 15.86 7.72
N SER A 25 0.94 14.98 7.03
CA SER A 25 0.65 13.62 7.50
C SER A 25 1.88 12.71 7.54
N GLU A 26 2.87 12.97 6.69
CA GLU A 26 4.15 12.24 6.70
C GLU A 26 5.11 12.69 7.82
N SER A 27 4.83 13.80 8.49
CA SER A 27 5.72 14.34 9.53
C SER A 27 5.73 13.46 10.80
N THR A 28 6.90 13.32 11.42
CA THR A 28 7.07 12.62 12.71
C THR A 28 6.95 13.53 13.93
N ARG A 29 6.67 14.82 13.72
CA ARG A 29 6.54 15.81 14.80
C ARG A 29 5.15 15.68 15.46
N PRO A 30 5.04 15.55 16.80
CA PRO A 30 3.75 15.35 17.47
C PRO A 30 2.70 16.44 17.16
N GLU A 31 3.13 17.69 17.06
CA GLU A 31 2.25 18.81 16.70
C GLU A 31 1.69 18.71 15.28
N HIS A 32 2.50 18.24 14.33
CA HIS A 32 2.07 18.03 12.94
C HIS A 32 1.14 16.82 12.85
N GLU A 33 1.39 15.78 13.64
CA GLU A 33 0.50 14.62 13.73
C GLU A 33 -0.90 15.04 14.19
N ALA A 34 -1.01 15.84 15.25
CA ALA A 34 -2.29 16.37 15.72
C ALA A 34 -3.01 17.22 14.65
N GLN A 35 -2.28 18.08 13.95
CA GLN A 35 -2.82 18.89 12.85
C GLN A 35 -3.28 18.03 11.67
N ALA A 36 -2.52 16.99 11.32
CA ALA A 36 -2.87 16.05 10.26
C ALA A 36 -4.15 15.28 10.59
N GLN A 37 -4.29 14.79 11.83
CA GLN A 37 -5.49 14.08 12.26
C GLN A 37 -6.72 15.01 12.29
N GLN A 38 -6.55 16.27 12.70
CA GLN A 38 -7.61 17.27 12.61
C GLN A 38 -8.04 17.48 11.14
N LEU A 39 -7.09 17.73 10.24
CA LEU A 39 -7.38 17.92 8.82
C LEU A 39 -8.08 16.69 8.21
N LEU A 40 -7.58 15.48 8.49
CA LEU A 40 -8.18 14.23 8.03
C LEU A 40 -9.64 14.09 8.50
N ALA A 41 -9.92 14.39 9.76
CA ALA A 41 -11.28 14.33 10.30
C ALA A 41 -12.23 15.33 9.63
N GLU A 42 -11.74 16.52 9.25
CA GLU A 42 -12.50 17.55 8.54
C GLU A 42 -12.80 17.17 7.08
N VAL A 43 -11.82 16.58 6.37
CA VAL A 43 -11.92 16.38 4.91
C VAL A 43 -12.42 14.99 4.50
N THR A 44 -12.20 13.94 5.30
CA THR A 44 -12.60 12.56 4.95
C THR A 44 -14.11 12.40 4.73
N PRO A 45 -15.01 13.07 5.46
CA PRO A 45 -16.45 13.03 5.17
C PRO A 45 -16.83 13.55 3.78
N GLN A 46 -15.97 14.34 3.15
CA GLN A 46 -16.16 14.92 1.81
C GLN A 46 -15.45 14.13 0.71
N ALA A 47 -14.90 12.95 1.03
CA ALA A 47 -14.20 12.09 0.07
C ALA A 47 -15.11 11.69 -1.10
N VAL A 48 -14.59 11.78 -2.33
CA VAL A 48 -15.32 11.33 -3.51
C VAL A 48 -15.35 9.80 -3.59
N PRO A 49 -16.37 9.20 -4.22
CA PRO A 49 -16.34 7.78 -4.57
C PRO A 49 -15.11 7.49 -5.44
N SER A 50 -14.35 6.47 -5.06
CA SER A 50 -13.06 6.16 -5.68
C SER A 50 -12.89 4.66 -5.90
N ILE A 51 -11.92 4.28 -6.73
CA ILE A 51 -11.37 2.92 -6.81
C ILE A 51 -9.88 2.95 -6.48
N ARG A 52 -9.45 2.07 -5.59
CA ARG A 52 -8.06 1.90 -5.14
C ARG A 52 -7.49 0.63 -5.76
N VAL A 53 -6.49 0.76 -6.62
CA VAL A 53 -5.85 -0.34 -7.34
C VAL A 53 -4.41 -0.49 -6.85
N GLY A 54 -4.11 -1.61 -6.19
CA GLY A 54 -2.76 -1.98 -5.81
C GLY A 54 -2.02 -2.62 -6.98
N LEU A 55 -0.79 -2.25 -7.25
CA LEU A 55 0.03 -2.82 -8.32
C LEU A 55 1.36 -3.33 -7.78
N THR A 56 1.64 -4.60 -8.07
CA THR A 56 2.91 -5.23 -7.74
C THR A 56 3.47 -6.00 -8.94
N GLY A 57 4.75 -6.35 -8.86
CA GLY A 57 5.43 -7.18 -9.82
C GLY A 57 6.94 -7.10 -9.66
N VAL A 58 7.64 -8.07 -10.21
CA VAL A 58 9.11 -8.17 -10.09
C VAL A 58 9.80 -6.94 -10.71
N PRO A 59 10.99 -6.55 -10.22
CA PRO A 59 11.81 -5.53 -10.88
C PRO A 59 11.98 -5.83 -12.38
N GLY A 60 11.79 -4.82 -13.23
CA GLY A 60 11.91 -4.99 -14.68
C GLY A 60 10.65 -5.47 -15.41
N VAL A 61 9.57 -5.83 -14.68
CA VAL A 61 8.27 -6.22 -15.30
C VAL A 61 7.62 -5.10 -16.13
N GLY A 62 8.07 -3.85 -15.94
CA GLY A 62 7.52 -2.68 -16.62
C GLY A 62 6.36 -2.01 -15.85
N LYS A 63 6.30 -2.18 -14.53
CA LYS A 63 5.24 -1.61 -13.66
C LYS A 63 5.08 -0.09 -13.81
N SER A 64 6.15 0.70 -13.73
CA SER A 64 6.03 2.16 -13.86
C SER A 64 5.58 2.58 -15.27
N THR A 65 6.04 1.90 -16.32
CA THR A 65 5.55 2.11 -17.70
C THR A 65 4.07 1.75 -17.81
N PHE A 66 3.64 0.67 -17.15
CA PHE A 66 2.24 0.26 -17.13
C PHE A 66 1.36 1.27 -16.41
N ILE A 67 1.80 1.77 -15.24
CA ILE A 67 1.09 2.80 -14.49
C ILE A 67 1.03 4.12 -15.26
N GLU A 68 2.09 4.51 -15.97
CA GLU A 68 2.06 5.67 -16.85
C GLU A 68 1.03 5.50 -17.98
N ALA A 69 1.06 4.36 -18.68
CA ALA A 69 0.12 4.09 -19.78
C ALA A 69 -1.34 4.06 -19.30
N LEU A 70 -1.62 3.33 -18.22
CA LEU A 70 -2.95 3.28 -17.61
C LEU A 70 -3.38 4.64 -17.07
N GLY A 71 -2.52 5.33 -16.33
CA GLY A 71 -2.82 6.62 -15.73
C GLY A 71 -3.11 7.70 -16.78
N LEU A 72 -2.37 7.71 -17.90
CA LEU A 72 -2.64 8.62 -19.01
C LEU A 72 -3.98 8.30 -19.67
N HIS A 73 -4.23 7.02 -19.98
CA HIS A 73 -5.51 6.59 -20.56
C HIS A 73 -6.71 7.05 -19.72
N LEU A 74 -6.62 6.88 -18.40
CA LEU A 74 -7.68 7.28 -17.47
C LEU A 74 -7.82 8.79 -17.34
N ALA A 75 -6.70 9.51 -17.26
CA ALA A 75 -6.73 10.96 -17.13
C ALA A 75 -7.22 11.64 -18.42
N ASP A 76 -6.89 11.09 -19.59
CA ASP A 76 -7.42 11.51 -20.90
C ASP A 76 -8.93 11.20 -21.02
N ALA A 77 -9.42 10.16 -20.33
CA ALA A 77 -10.83 9.83 -20.22
C ALA A 77 -11.59 10.68 -19.17
N GLY A 78 -10.92 11.63 -18.52
CA GLY A 78 -11.52 12.58 -17.58
C GLY A 78 -11.45 12.18 -16.10
N HIS A 79 -10.84 11.04 -15.77
CA HIS A 79 -10.59 10.67 -14.38
C HIS A 79 -9.49 11.54 -13.75
N ARG A 80 -9.54 11.67 -12.42
CA ARG A 80 -8.48 12.27 -11.62
C ARG A 80 -7.68 11.17 -10.94
N VAL A 81 -6.46 10.96 -11.43
CA VAL A 81 -5.62 9.81 -11.07
C VAL A 81 -4.55 10.20 -10.05
N ALA A 82 -4.54 9.56 -8.90
CA ALA A 82 -3.45 9.66 -7.93
C ALA A 82 -2.57 8.40 -7.99
N VAL A 83 -1.25 8.57 -8.07
CA VAL A 83 -0.27 7.48 -7.99
C VAL A 83 0.52 7.62 -6.70
N LEU A 84 0.48 6.60 -5.85
CA LEU A 84 1.13 6.58 -4.53
C LEU A 84 2.10 5.39 -4.48
N ALA A 85 3.38 5.64 -4.20
CA ALA A 85 4.36 4.58 -4.06
C ALA A 85 4.52 4.15 -2.59
N VAL A 86 4.74 2.86 -2.37
CA VAL A 86 5.01 2.24 -1.07
C VAL A 86 6.35 1.53 -1.13
N ASP A 87 7.38 2.11 -0.49
CA ASP A 87 8.72 1.54 -0.41
C ASP A 87 9.10 1.25 1.05
N PRO A 88 9.08 -0.02 1.49
CA PRO A 88 9.61 -0.45 2.79
C PRO A 88 11.07 -0.06 3.02
N SER A 89 11.89 0.01 1.98
CA SER A 89 13.33 0.29 2.10
C SER A 89 13.61 1.77 2.42
N SER A 90 12.62 2.64 2.27
CA SER A 90 12.66 4.05 2.69
C SER A 90 13.01 4.24 4.17
N VAL A 91 12.80 3.21 5.01
CA VAL A 91 13.26 3.15 6.41
C VAL A 91 14.78 3.36 6.51
N ARG A 92 15.55 2.77 5.57
CA ARG A 92 17.03 2.81 5.59
C ARG A 92 17.61 3.99 4.83
N THR A 93 16.94 4.46 3.77
CA THR A 93 17.47 5.46 2.84
C THR A 93 16.97 6.88 3.11
N GLY A 94 16.02 7.06 4.04
CA GLY A 94 15.42 8.38 4.30
C GLY A 94 14.47 8.85 3.20
N GLY A 95 13.94 7.91 2.41
CA GLY A 95 13.00 8.15 1.32
C GLY A 95 13.64 8.53 -0.03
N SER A 96 12.85 8.37 -1.10
CA SER A 96 13.26 8.71 -2.47
C SER A 96 12.54 9.99 -2.90
N ILE A 97 13.24 11.12 -2.89
CA ILE A 97 12.68 12.42 -3.34
C ILE A 97 12.49 12.44 -4.87
N MET A 98 13.26 11.66 -5.63
CA MET A 98 13.46 11.87 -7.07
C MET A 98 13.23 10.62 -7.95
N GLY A 99 13.28 9.41 -7.39
CA GLY A 99 13.36 8.16 -8.17
C GLY A 99 12.10 7.74 -8.91
N ASP A 100 10.91 8.16 -8.44
CA ASP A 100 9.63 7.72 -9.02
C ASP A 100 9.08 8.72 -10.05
N LYS A 101 9.35 10.02 -9.88
CA LYS A 101 8.90 11.06 -10.83
C LYS A 101 9.61 10.97 -12.19
N THR A 102 10.84 10.48 -12.23
CA THR A 102 11.59 10.29 -13.48
C THR A 102 11.11 9.09 -14.28
N ARG A 103 10.35 8.16 -13.68
CA ARG A 103 9.86 6.93 -14.31
C ARG A 103 8.53 7.09 -15.03
N MET A 104 7.80 8.18 -14.78
CA MET A 104 6.49 8.48 -15.37
C MET A 104 6.42 9.95 -15.82
N PRO A 105 7.28 10.38 -16.75
CA PRO A 105 7.44 11.79 -17.12
C PRO A 105 6.18 12.42 -17.71
N ARG A 106 5.41 11.68 -18.50
CA ARG A 106 4.19 12.18 -19.17
C ARG A 106 3.05 12.33 -18.16
N LEU A 107 2.85 11.31 -17.31
CA LEU A 107 1.80 11.35 -16.30
C LEU A 107 2.08 12.43 -15.24
N THR A 108 3.36 12.66 -14.89
CA THR A 108 3.75 13.67 -13.89
C THR A 108 3.25 15.07 -14.24
N VAL A 109 3.30 15.45 -15.52
CA VAL A 109 2.89 16.78 -16.00
C VAL A 109 1.41 16.88 -16.36
N HIS A 110 0.68 15.76 -16.39
CA HIS A 110 -0.73 15.75 -16.73
C HIS A 110 -1.55 16.50 -15.66
N PRO A 111 -2.48 17.40 -16.04
CA PRO A 111 -3.26 18.18 -15.09
C PRO A 111 -4.23 17.31 -14.26
N GLY A 112 -4.75 16.23 -14.86
CA GLY A 112 -5.62 15.26 -14.19
C GLY A 112 -4.90 14.22 -13.33
N ALA A 113 -3.57 14.29 -13.17
CA ALA A 113 -2.81 13.30 -12.41
C ALA A 113 -2.04 13.91 -11.24
N PHE A 114 -1.80 13.13 -10.19
CA PHE A 114 -0.95 13.49 -9.05
C PHE A 114 -0.07 12.31 -8.67
N ILE A 115 1.23 12.54 -8.52
CA ILE A 115 2.19 11.48 -8.21
C ILE A 115 2.90 11.82 -6.91
N ARG A 116 2.81 10.94 -5.92
CA ARG A 116 3.51 11.02 -4.65
C ARG A 116 4.49 9.84 -4.52
N PRO A 117 5.82 10.11 -4.52
CA PRO A 117 6.82 9.10 -4.18
C PRO A 117 6.61 8.55 -2.77
N SER A 118 7.23 7.41 -2.46
CA SER A 118 7.10 6.80 -1.13
C SER A 118 7.53 7.77 -0.01
N PRO A 119 6.77 7.83 1.10
CA PRO A 119 7.13 8.66 2.24
C PRO A 119 8.49 8.26 2.82
N SER A 120 9.16 9.22 3.46
CA SER A 120 10.52 9.09 3.99
C SER A 120 10.52 8.68 5.47
N GLY A 121 11.25 7.61 5.83
CA GLY A 121 11.66 7.32 7.22
C GLY A 121 10.60 6.79 8.19
N GLY A 122 10.98 5.84 9.04
CA GLY A 122 10.13 5.17 10.06
C GLY A 122 10.04 3.67 9.81
N ALA A 123 9.66 2.87 10.82
CA ALA A 123 9.46 1.42 10.65
C ALA A 123 8.40 1.10 9.58
N LEU A 124 8.36 -0.15 9.10
CA LEU A 124 7.41 -0.60 8.05
C LEU A 124 5.96 -0.13 8.29
N GLY A 125 5.49 -0.12 9.56
CA GLY A 125 4.15 0.37 9.93
C GLY A 125 3.92 1.87 9.67
N GLY A 126 4.96 2.70 9.72
CA GLY A 126 4.87 4.14 9.46
C GLY A 126 4.61 4.47 7.99
N VAL A 127 5.17 3.69 7.06
CA VAL A 127 4.92 3.85 5.62
C VAL A 127 3.48 3.50 5.28
N THR A 128 2.95 2.40 5.83
CA THR A 128 1.57 1.96 5.66
C THR A 128 0.58 3.02 6.15
N ARG A 129 0.77 3.55 7.37
CA ARG A 129 -0.09 4.60 7.93
C ARG A 129 -0.16 5.81 7.02
N ARG A 130 1.00 6.35 6.65
CA ARG A 130 1.09 7.57 5.83
C ARG A 130 0.48 7.39 4.45
N THR A 131 0.62 6.20 3.85
CA THR A 131 0.00 5.91 2.56
C THR A 131 -1.52 5.87 2.67
N ARG A 132 -2.08 5.25 3.73
CA ARG A 132 -3.53 5.26 3.99
C ARG A 132 -4.08 6.69 4.20
N GLU A 133 -3.34 7.52 4.94
CA GLU A 133 -3.71 8.93 5.14
C GLU A 133 -3.62 9.71 3.81
N ALA A 134 -2.59 9.47 2.99
CA ALA A 134 -2.47 10.07 1.66
C ALA A 134 -3.61 9.65 0.72
N ILE A 135 -4.04 8.38 0.78
CA ILE A 135 -5.23 7.89 0.06
C ILE A 135 -6.46 8.73 0.43
N ALA A 136 -6.74 8.89 1.73
CA ALA A 136 -7.89 9.67 2.20
C ALA A 136 -7.81 11.15 1.77
N LEU A 137 -6.63 11.76 1.83
CA LEU A 137 -6.40 13.14 1.38
C LEU A 137 -6.61 13.29 -0.14
N CYS A 138 -6.17 12.31 -0.94
CA CYS A 138 -6.42 12.31 -2.38
C CYS A 138 -7.91 12.18 -2.70
N GLU A 139 -8.63 11.29 -2.02
CA GLU A 139 -10.07 11.13 -2.20
C GLU A 139 -10.83 12.41 -1.83
N ALA A 140 -10.48 13.06 -0.72
CA ALA A 140 -11.05 14.34 -0.34
C ALA A 140 -10.69 15.48 -1.29
N ALA A 141 -9.53 15.41 -1.95
CA ALA A 141 -9.13 16.36 -2.99
C ALA A 141 -9.77 16.07 -4.36
N GLY A 142 -10.66 15.07 -4.45
CA GLY A 142 -11.43 14.74 -5.64
C GLY A 142 -10.74 13.81 -6.64
N TYR A 143 -9.76 13.01 -6.21
CA TYR A 143 -9.18 11.94 -7.03
C TYR A 143 -10.03 10.66 -6.91
N ASP A 144 -10.57 10.20 -8.02
CA ASP A 144 -11.50 9.05 -8.10
C ASP A 144 -10.79 7.74 -8.49
N VAL A 145 -9.54 7.80 -8.96
CA VAL A 145 -8.70 6.62 -9.19
C VAL A 145 -7.40 6.75 -8.41
N LEU A 146 -7.11 5.76 -7.56
CA LEU A 146 -5.86 5.70 -6.79
C LEU A 146 -5.08 4.45 -7.19
N LEU A 147 -3.90 4.64 -7.78
CA LEU A 147 -2.95 3.59 -8.13
C LEU A 147 -1.86 3.52 -7.06
N VAL A 148 -1.80 2.41 -6.32
CA VAL A 148 -0.86 2.22 -5.21
C VAL A 148 0.19 1.19 -5.61
N GLU A 149 1.43 1.63 -5.82
CA GLU A 149 2.53 0.83 -6.32
C GLU A 149 3.42 0.31 -5.18
N THR A 150 3.79 -0.97 -5.19
CA THR A 150 4.92 -1.47 -4.40
C THR A 150 6.24 -1.07 -5.06
N VAL A 151 7.21 -0.59 -4.29
CA VAL A 151 8.57 -0.27 -4.77
C VAL A 151 9.58 -1.16 -4.04
N GLY A 152 10.48 -1.78 -4.81
CA GLY A 152 11.62 -2.52 -4.27
C GLY A 152 11.33 -3.98 -3.90
N VAL A 153 12.23 -4.55 -3.09
CA VAL A 153 12.16 -5.92 -2.55
C VAL A 153 11.75 -5.83 -1.07
N GLY A 154 10.59 -6.37 -0.70
CA GLY A 154 10.07 -6.29 0.65
C GLY A 154 8.71 -6.95 0.80
N GLN A 155 8.21 -7.10 2.02
CA GLN A 155 6.88 -7.66 2.33
C GLN A 155 5.79 -6.57 2.26
N SER A 156 5.80 -5.74 1.21
CA SER A 156 4.85 -4.64 1.02
C SER A 156 3.55 -5.06 0.32
N GLU A 157 3.53 -6.22 -0.34
CA GLU A 157 2.40 -6.66 -1.15
C GLU A 157 1.13 -6.82 -0.32
N THR A 158 1.23 -7.51 0.83
CA THR A 158 0.09 -7.66 1.75
C THR A 158 -0.41 -6.33 2.29
N GLN A 159 0.50 -5.37 2.54
CA GLN A 159 0.12 -4.05 3.04
C GLN A 159 -0.63 -3.26 1.99
N VAL A 160 -0.13 -3.25 0.75
CA VAL A 160 -0.81 -2.62 -0.39
C VAL A 160 -2.17 -3.28 -0.62
N ALA A 161 -2.23 -4.61 -0.68
CA ALA A 161 -3.48 -5.35 -0.82
C ALA A 161 -4.50 -5.02 0.28
N ASN A 162 -4.04 -4.82 1.52
CA ASN A 162 -4.89 -4.47 2.66
C ASN A 162 -5.36 -3.01 2.69
N MET A 163 -4.86 -2.14 1.80
CA MET A 163 -5.33 -0.74 1.68
C MET A 163 -5.98 -0.41 0.33
N THR A 164 -6.04 -1.38 -0.60
CA THR A 164 -6.62 -1.21 -1.94
C THR A 164 -7.83 -2.11 -2.15
N ASP A 165 -8.71 -1.72 -3.07
CA ASP A 165 -9.92 -2.47 -3.39
C ASP A 165 -9.61 -3.66 -4.29
N LEU A 166 -8.69 -3.49 -5.24
CA LEU A 166 -8.28 -4.52 -6.19
C LEU A 166 -6.77 -4.60 -6.25
N PHE A 167 -6.21 -5.81 -6.26
CA PHE A 167 -4.76 -6.02 -6.34
C PHE A 167 -4.34 -6.65 -7.68
N VAL A 168 -3.53 -5.93 -8.45
CA VAL A 168 -2.99 -6.32 -9.75
C VAL A 168 -1.55 -6.83 -9.61
N LEU A 169 -1.34 -8.06 -10.06
CA LEU A 169 -0.01 -8.66 -10.20
C LEU A 169 0.45 -8.58 -11.66
N LEU A 170 1.52 -7.84 -11.90
CA LEU A 170 2.20 -7.81 -13.20
C LEU A 170 3.24 -8.94 -13.28
N THR A 171 3.25 -9.67 -14.40
CA THR A 171 4.21 -10.74 -14.71
C THR A 171 4.82 -10.54 -16.10
N LEU A 172 5.92 -11.24 -16.39
CA LEU A 172 6.59 -11.26 -17.69
C LEU A 172 6.13 -12.47 -18.53
N PRO A 173 6.22 -12.41 -19.88
CA PRO A 173 5.83 -13.53 -20.76
C PRO A 173 6.70 -14.77 -20.55
N ASN A 174 7.99 -14.57 -20.27
CA ASN A 174 8.99 -15.63 -20.10
C ASN A 174 9.24 -16.01 -18.63
N ALA A 175 8.28 -15.72 -17.75
CA ALA A 175 8.41 -15.96 -16.31
C ALA A 175 8.39 -17.45 -15.91
N GLY A 176 8.66 -18.41 -16.80
CA GLY A 176 8.46 -19.85 -16.56
C GLY A 176 8.96 -20.36 -15.20
N ASP A 177 10.23 -20.09 -14.87
CA ASP A 177 10.79 -20.41 -13.55
C ASP A 177 10.50 -19.33 -12.49
N GLU A 178 10.26 -18.08 -12.92
CA GLU A 178 9.89 -16.96 -12.04
C GLU A 178 8.47 -17.10 -11.47
N LEU A 179 7.57 -17.86 -12.09
CA LEU A 179 6.24 -18.16 -11.58
C LEU A 179 6.32 -19.02 -10.31
N GLN A 180 7.37 -19.83 -10.17
CA GLN A 180 7.75 -20.48 -8.90
C GLN A 180 8.36 -19.48 -7.90
N GLY A 181 8.99 -18.41 -8.40
CA GLY A 181 9.51 -17.28 -7.61
C GLY A 181 8.44 -16.28 -7.15
N ILE A 182 7.27 -16.24 -7.80
CA ILE A 182 6.08 -15.58 -7.28
C ILE A 182 5.66 -16.39 -6.06
N LYS A 183 6.01 -15.90 -4.87
CA LYS A 183 5.64 -16.50 -3.60
C LYS A 183 4.16 -16.85 -3.65
N ARG A 184 3.81 -18.10 -3.34
CA ARG A 184 2.43 -18.59 -3.26
C ARG A 184 1.47 -17.59 -2.58
N GLY A 185 1.94 -16.88 -1.55
CA GLY A 185 1.17 -15.84 -0.85
C GLY A 185 0.86 -14.56 -1.65
N ILE A 186 1.58 -14.20 -2.71
CA ILE A 186 1.26 -13.03 -3.56
C ILE A 186 0.17 -13.38 -4.57
N MET A 187 0.22 -14.59 -5.16
CA MET A 187 -0.82 -15.07 -6.07
C MET A 187 -2.18 -15.14 -5.39
N GLU A 188 -2.22 -15.51 -4.11
CA GLU A 188 -3.44 -15.57 -3.30
C GLU A 188 -4.07 -14.18 -3.06
N LEU A 189 -3.30 -13.10 -3.19
CA LEU A 189 -3.78 -11.73 -3.07
C LEU A 189 -4.27 -11.16 -4.42
N ALA A 190 -3.93 -11.78 -5.55
CA ALA A 190 -4.17 -11.19 -6.86
C ALA A 190 -5.63 -11.32 -7.29
N ASP A 191 -6.30 -10.17 -7.42
CA ASP A 191 -7.63 -10.04 -8.02
C ASP A 191 -7.54 -10.00 -9.56
N LEU A 192 -6.39 -9.60 -10.10
CA LEU A 192 -6.08 -9.56 -11.53
C LEU A 192 -4.60 -9.84 -11.77
N CYS A 193 -4.28 -10.68 -12.75
CA CYS A 193 -2.92 -10.87 -13.24
C CYS A 193 -2.78 -10.26 -14.64
N VAL A 194 -1.67 -9.57 -14.89
CA VAL A 194 -1.36 -8.95 -16.18
C VAL A 194 0.01 -9.42 -16.66
N VAL A 195 0.02 -10.21 -17.73
CA VAL A 195 1.23 -10.57 -18.46
C VAL A 195 1.63 -9.38 -19.32
N ASN A 196 2.54 -8.55 -18.82
CA ASN A 196 3.00 -7.35 -19.51
C ASN A 196 4.08 -7.70 -20.56
N LYS A 197 4.43 -6.74 -21.42
CA LYS A 197 5.37 -6.91 -22.54
C LYS A 197 4.94 -8.00 -23.52
N ALA A 198 3.64 -8.23 -23.69
CA ALA A 198 3.12 -9.23 -24.61
C ALA A 198 3.52 -8.99 -26.08
N ASP A 199 3.91 -7.76 -26.42
CA ASP A 199 4.49 -7.39 -27.71
C ASP A 199 5.85 -8.06 -27.99
N SER A 200 6.62 -8.35 -26.94
CA SER A 200 7.99 -8.87 -27.08
C SER A 200 8.03 -10.36 -27.47
N ASP A 201 7.11 -11.16 -26.94
CA ASP A 201 6.90 -12.55 -27.33
C ASP A 201 5.43 -12.95 -27.12
N PRO A 202 4.58 -12.79 -28.16
CA PRO A 202 3.15 -13.09 -28.05
C PRO A 202 2.83 -14.55 -27.73
N LYS A 203 3.69 -15.49 -28.14
CA LYS A 203 3.49 -16.92 -27.89
C LYS A 203 3.77 -17.24 -26.42
N ALA A 204 4.88 -16.72 -25.89
CA ALA A 204 5.18 -16.85 -24.46
C ALA A 204 4.11 -16.17 -23.60
N ALA A 205 3.62 -15.00 -24.01
CA ALA A 205 2.58 -14.27 -23.28
C ALA A 205 1.28 -15.08 -23.19
N THR A 206 0.88 -15.73 -24.28
CA THR A 206 -0.29 -16.61 -24.32
C THR A 206 -0.12 -17.85 -23.44
N ARG A 207 1.08 -18.44 -23.43
CA ARG A 207 1.40 -19.54 -22.53
C ARG A 207 1.32 -19.11 -21.06
N ALA A 208 1.97 -18.01 -20.68
CA ALA A 208 1.96 -17.49 -19.32
C ALA A 208 0.54 -17.12 -18.85
N GLN A 209 -0.28 -16.51 -19.71
CA GLN A 209 -1.68 -16.21 -19.42
C GLN A 209 -2.48 -17.49 -19.13
N THR A 210 -2.26 -18.55 -19.91
CA THR A 210 -2.93 -19.85 -19.73
C THR A 210 -2.54 -20.49 -18.40
N GLU A 211 -1.24 -20.51 -18.09
CA GLU A 211 -0.71 -21.04 -16.82
C GLU A 211 -1.25 -20.26 -15.61
N LEU A 212 -1.26 -18.93 -15.67
CA LEU A 212 -1.84 -18.08 -14.62
C LEU A 212 -3.34 -18.30 -14.46
N THR A 213 -4.08 -18.42 -15.57
CA THR A 213 -5.52 -18.68 -15.54
C THR A 213 -5.82 -20.02 -14.84
N ALA A 214 -5.04 -21.06 -15.14
CA ALA A 214 -5.17 -22.36 -14.48
C ALA A 214 -4.85 -22.27 -12.98
N ALA A 215 -3.77 -21.60 -12.61
CA ALA A 215 -3.38 -21.40 -11.21
C ALA A 215 -4.44 -20.62 -10.41
N LEU A 216 -4.91 -19.48 -10.93
CA LEU A 216 -5.95 -18.68 -10.29
C LEU A 216 -7.24 -19.48 -10.09
N LYS A 217 -7.64 -20.30 -11.07
CA LYS A 217 -8.81 -21.16 -10.96
C LYS A 217 -8.69 -22.19 -9.81
N LEU A 218 -7.49 -22.72 -9.58
CA LEU A 218 -7.24 -23.67 -8.48
C LEU A 218 -7.22 -22.99 -7.11
N LEU A 219 -6.70 -21.76 -7.01
CA LEU A 219 -6.59 -21.01 -5.77
C LEU A 219 -7.90 -20.33 -5.36
N THR A 220 -8.79 -20.03 -6.31
CA THR A 220 -10.01 -19.27 -6.05
C THR A 220 -11.13 -20.17 -5.53
N PRO A 221 -11.68 -19.93 -4.32
CA PRO A 221 -12.80 -20.69 -3.80
C PRO A 221 -14.02 -20.69 -4.74
N ALA A 222 -14.79 -21.77 -4.75
CA ALA A 222 -15.97 -21.88 -5.60
C ALA A 222 -17.02 -20.78 -5.30
N ALA A 223 -17.14 -20.36 -4.04
CA ALA A 223 -18.08 -19.35 -3.56
C ALA A 223 -17.55 -17.90 -3.62
N ALA A 224 -16.35 -17.66 -4.17
CA ALA A 224 -15.82 -16.31 -4.29
C ALA A 224 -16.71 -15.44 -5.19
N SER A 225 -17.04 -14.23 -4.73
CA SER A 225 -17.84 -13.26 -5.50
C SER A 225 -17.12 -12.80 -6.77
N TRP A 226 -15.79 -12.73 -6.72
CA TRP A 226 -14.93 -12.42 -7.86
C TRP A 226 -14.08 -13.63 -8.25
N ARG A 227 -13.95 -13.84 -9.57
CA ARG A 227 -12.97 -14.79 -10.13
C ARG A 227 -11.83 -14.00 -10.79
N PRO A 228 -10.61 -14.06 -10.23
CA PRO A 228 -9.45 -13.43 -10.82
C PRO A 228 -9.21 -13.86 -12.27
N ARG A 229 -8.71 -12.91 -13.07
CA ARG A 229 -8.46 -13.10 -14.51
C ARG A 229 -6.97 -12.91 -14.79
N ALA A 230 -6.45 -13.62 -15.79
CA ALA A 230 -5.15 -13.31 -16.37
C ALA A 230 -5.34 -12.64 -17.73
N LEU A 231 -4.81 -11.44 -17.89
CA LEU A 231 -4.86 -10.66 -19.13
C LEU A 231 -3.46 -10.43 -19.68
N GLN A 232 -3.37 -10.08 -20.96
CA GLN A 232 -2.13 -9.67 -21.60
C GLN A 232 -2.14 -8.16 -21.83
N ALA A 233 -0.99 -7.52 -21.68
CA ALA A 233 -0.83 -6.12 -22.01
C ALA A 233 0.57 -5.83 -22.57
N SER A 234 0.66 -4.73 -23.29
CA SER A 234 1.91 -4.06 -23.62
C SER A 234 1.82 -2.62 -23.16
N ALA A 235 2.43 -2.34 -22.02
CA ALA A 235 2.56 -0.97 -21.52
C ALA A 235 3.26 -0.03 -22.52
N LEU A 236 4.14 -0.57 -23.37
CA LEU A 236 4.89 0.20 -24.36
C LEU A 236 4.00 0.65 -25.53
N THR A 237 3.14 -0.23 -26.05
CA THR A 237 2.28 0.07 -27.20
C THR A 237 0.88 0.54 -26.81
N GLY A 238 0.48 0.33 -25.55
CA GLY A 238 -0.87 0.59 -25.04
C GLY A 238 -1.85 -0.56 -25.25
N ALA A 239 -1.47 -1.63 -25.95
CA ALA A 239 -2.33 -2.79 -26.16
C ALA A 239 -2.70 -3.45 -24.83
N GLY A 240 -3.98 -3.83 -24.64
CA GLY A 240 -4.44 -4.50 -23.42
C GLY A 240 -4.75 -3.56 -22.24
N ILE A 241 -4.40 -2.28 -22.30
CA ILE A 241 -4.61 -1.33 -21.18
C ILE A 241 -6.10 -1.11 -20.91
N VAL A 242 -6.90 -0.94 -21.98
CA VAL A 242 -8.35 -0.75 -21.90
C VAL A 242 -9.01 -2.01 -21.32
N GLU A 243 -8.61 -3.19 -21.77
CA GLU A 243 -9.12 -4.46 -21.30
C GLU A 243 -8.81 -4.71 -19.83
N VAL A 244 -7.63 -4.32 -19.36
CA VAL A 244 -7.28 -4.34 -17.94
C VAL A 244 -8.18 -3.41 -17.15
N TRP A 245 -8.40 -2.16 -17.61
CA TRP A 245 -9.29 -1.24 -16.92
C TRP A 245 -10.74 -1.74 -16.86
N ASN A 246 -11.26 -2.28 -17.96
CA ASN A 246 -12.59 -2.89 -18.00
C ASN A 246 -12.74 -4.03 -16.97
N ALA A 247 -11.66 -4.79 -16.71
CA ALA A 247 -11.67 -5.80 -15.66
C ALA A 247 -11.73 -5.19 -14.25
N VAL A 248 -11.08 -4.04 -14.02
CA VAL A 248 -11.18 -3.27 -12.77
C VAL A 248 -12.60 -2.73 -12.57
N GLU A 249 -13.24 -2.21 -13.61
CA GLU A 249 -14.63 -1.76 -13.54
C GLU A 249 -15.59 -2.92 -13.28
N ALA A 250 -15.38 -4.06 -13.95
CA ALA A 250 -16.14 -5.28 -13.68
C ALA A 250 -15.98 -5.73 -12.21
N TYR A 251 -14.78 -5.65 -11.64
CA TYR A 251 -14.56 -5.93 -10.22
C TYR A 251 -15.36 -5.00 -9.33
N ARG A 252 -15.28 -3.68 -9.58
CA ARG A 252 -15.98 -2.65 -8.80
C ARG A 252 -17.49 -2.88 -8.76
N THR A 253 -18.08 -3.39 -9.84
CA THR A 253 -19.51 -3.71 -9.91
C THR A 253 -19.89 -5.07 -9.30
N THR A 254 -18.93 -5.99 -9.16
CA THR A 254 -19.16 -7.36 -8.68
C THR A 254 -18.93 -7.51 -7.18
N VAL A 255 -17.94 -6.79 -6.64
CA VAL A 255 -17.50 -6.90 -5.25
C VAL A 255 -18.07 -5.73 -4.45
N ASP A 256 -18.55 -6.00 -3.23
CA ASP A 256 -18.86 -4.95 -2.26
C ASP A 256 -17.55 -4.33 -1.74
N VAL A 257 -17.05 -3.34 -2.48
CA VAL A 257 -15.83 -2.59 -2.13
C VAL A 257 -15.98 -1.85 -0.81
N ALA A 258 -17.20 -1.44 -0.44
CA ALA A 258 -17.43 -0.74 0.83
C ALA A 258 -17.27 -1.69 2.02
N GLU A 259 -17.80 -2.91 1.92
CA GLU A 259 -17.59 -3.95 2.94
C GLU A 259 -16.13 -4.38 3.02
N LYS A 260 -15.44 -4.54 1.87
CA LYS A 260 -13.99 -4.82 1.84
C LYS A 260 -13.21 -3.72 2.58
N ARG A 261 -13.50 -2.44 2.31
CA ARG A 261 -12.88 -1.29 2.99
C ARG A 261 -13.19 -1.26 4.49
N ARG A 262 -14.40 -1.62 4.93
CA ARG A 262 -14.74 -1.75 6.37
C ARG A 262 -13.88 -2.81 7.05
N THR A 263 -13.75 -3.99 6.44
CA THR A 263 -12.90 -5.07 6.94
C THR A 263 -11.43 -4.63 7.02
N GLN A 264 -10.91 -4.00 5.98
CA GLN A 264 -9.55 -3.44 5.95
C GLN A 264 -9.31 -2.37 7.02
N THR A 265 -10.34 -1.58 7.35
CA THR A 265 -10.27 -0.56 8.40
C THR A 265 -10.22 -1.19 9.78
N ALA A 266 -11.02 -2.24 10.02
CA ALA A 266 -10.96 -3.00 11.28
C ALA A 266 -9.58 -3.65 11.49
N LEU A 267 -9.05 -4.34 10.46
CA LEU A 267 -7.70 -4.92 10.51
C LEU A 267 -6.62 -3.87 10.80
N TRP A 268 -6.76 -2.69 10.21
CA TRP A 268 -5.84 -1.58 10.42
C TRP A 268 -5.94 -1.00 11.84
N PHE A 269 -7.15 -0.88 12.38
CA PHE A 269 -7.36 -0.46 13.76
C PHE A 269 -6.66 -1.42 14.74
N ASP A 270 -6.79 -2.73 14.54
CA ASP A 270 -6.12 -3.73 15.39
C ASP A 270 -4.59 -3.67 15.28
N GLU A 271 -4.05 -3.33 14.11
CA GLU A 271 -2.63 -3.08 13.92
C GLU A 271 -2.16 -1.84 14.70
N LEU A 272 -2.88 -0.72 14.60
CA LEU A 272 -2.60 0.50 15.34
C LEU A 272 -2.73 0.32 16.86
N LEU A 273 -3.73 -0.45 17.31
CA LEU A 273 -3.90 -0.78 18.73
C LEU A 273 -2.70 -1.56 19.27
N ARG A 274 -2.21 -2.57 18.53
CA ARG A 274 -1.01 -3.33 18.91
C ARG A 274 0.22 -2.43 18.96
N GLU A 275 0.38 -1.54 17.99
CA GLU A 275 1.49 -0.59 17.97
C GLU A 275 1.43 0.37 19.17
N ALA A 276 0.25 0.94 19.45
CA ALA A 276 0.04 1.84 20.58
C ALA A 276 0.31 1.13 21.92
N ALA A 277 -0.19 -0.09 22.09
CA ALA A 277 0.07 -0.91 23.26
C ALA A 277 1.56 -1.22 23.43
N TRP A 278 2.26 -1.54 22.34
CA TRP A 278 3.70 -1.79 22.37
C TRP A 278 4.51 -0.54 22.72
N ARG A 279 4.15 0.63 22.19
CA ARG A 279 4.80 1.90 22.55
C ARG A 279 4.56 2.24 24.02
N ALA A 280 3.34 2.07 24.52
CA ALA A 280 3.00 2.29 25.92
C ALA A 280 3.77 1.34 26.84
N PHE A 281 3.88 0.07 26.44
CA PHE A 281 4.70 -0.94 27.13
C PHE A 281 6.16 -0.50 27.19
N GLN A 282 6.77 -0.14 26.07
CA GLN A 282 8.17 0.31 26.01
C GLN A 282 8.44 1.53 26.90
N ALA A 283 7.48 2.46 27.03
CA ALA A 283 7.61 3.63 27.89
C ALA A 283 7.56 3.29 29.39
N GLY A 284 6.89 2.18 29.76
CA GLY A 284 6.74 1.74 31.15
C GLY A 284 7.77 0.70 31.61
N VAL A 285 8.51 0.09 30.68
CA VAL A 285 9.49 -0.97 30.97
C VAL A 285 10.77 -0.41 31.57
N ASP A 286 11.24 -1.01 32.66
CA ASP A 286 12.60 -0.82 33.14
C ASP A 286 13.60 -1.47 32.17
N THR A 287 14.36 -0.62 31.47
CA THR A 287 15.37 -1.04 30.49
C THR A 287 16.48 -1.90 31.10
N GLY A 288 16.84 -1.68 32.37
CA GLY A 288 17.87 -2.46 33.06
C GLY A 288 17.39 -3.88 33.30
N ARG A 289 16.16 -4.02 33.80
CA ARG A 289 15.51 -5.31 34.01
C ARG A 289 15.33 -6.09 32.70
N LEU A 290 14.91 -5.42 31.63
CA LEU A 290 14.78 -6.01 30.30
C LEU A 290 16.13 -6.57 29.79
N GLN A 291 17.22 -5.83 29.97
CA GLN A 291 18.56 -6.28 29.57
C GLN A 291 19.02 -7.48 30.40
N GLN A 292 18.76 -7.47 31.72
CA GLN A 292 19.07 -8.59 32.60
C GLN A 292 18.34 -9.87 32.17
N LEU A 293 17.02 -9.82 32.01
CA LEU A 293 16.22 -10.97 31.58
C LEU A 293 16.66 -11.49 30.21
N ARG A 294 17.04 -10.59 29.29
CA ARG A 294 17.59 -10.97 27.99
C ARG A 294 18.91 -11.71 28.12
N ALA A 295 19.80 -11.27 29.02
CA ALA A 295 21.07 -11.95 29.29
C ALA A 295 20.84 -13.35 29.89
N GLU A 296 19.91 -13.49 30.83
CA GLU A 296 19.50 -14.78 31.42
C GLU A 296 18.96 -15.75 30.35
N VAL A 297 18.15 -15.25 29.41
CA VAL A 297 17.67 -16.06 28.27
C VAL A 297 18.82 -16.49 27.35
N LEU A 298 19.74 -15.58 27.01
CA LEU A 298 20.89 -15.89 26.15
C LEU A 298 21.89 -16.84 26.82
N ALA A 299 22.00 -16.80 28.15
CA ALA A 299 22.80 -17.72 28.95
C ALA A 299 22.12 -19.10 29.14
N GLY A 300 20.85 -19.25 28.72
CA GLY A 300 20.07 -20.47 28.89
C GLY A 300 19.58 -20.72 30.31
N THR A 301 19.68 -19.73 31.22
CA THR A 301 19.15 -19.85 32.59
C THR A 301 17.64 -19.68 32.63
N LEU A 302 17.08 -18.93 31.68
CA LEU A 302 15.64 -18.84 31.42
C LEU A 302 15.32 -19.23 29.98
N THR A 303 14.14 -19.79 29.76
CA THR A 303 13.57 -19.85 28.41
C THR A 303 13.05 -18.47 27.99
N PRO A 304 12.95 -18.17 26.68
CA PRO A 304 12.37 -16.91 26.20
C PRO A 304 10.97 -16.63 26.78
N VAL A 305 10.12 -17.65 26.91
CA VAL A 305 8.76 -17.51 27.47
C VAL A 305 8.82 -17.10 28.94
N GLN A 306 9.66 -17.75 29.74
CA GLN A 306 9.84 -17.40 31.16
C GLN A 306 10.39 -15.98 31.34
N GLY A 307 11.36 -15.58 30.52
CA GLY A 307 11.90 -14.22 30.55
C GLY A 307 10.84 -13.15 30.27
N ILE A 308 9.96 -13.37 29.28
CA ILE A 308 8.85 -12.45 28.98
C ILE A 308 7.79 -12.46 30.08
N HIS A 309 7.42 -13.63 30.63
CA HIS A 309 6.48 -13.70 31.74
C HIS A 309 6.96 -12.89 32.95
N ALA A 310 8.22 -13.06 33.36
CA ALA A 310 8.81 -12.30 34.46
C ALA A 310 8.76 -10.79 34.21
N LEU A 311 9.07 -10.35 32.98
CA LEU A 311 9.00 -8.94 32.59
C LEU A 311 7.57 -8.36 32.71
N VAL A 312 6.56 -9.13 32.31
CA VAL A 312 5.14 -8.70 32.36
C VAL A 312 4.61 -8.69 33.79
N GLU A 313 5.00 -9.66 34.62
CA GLU A 313 4.66 -9.67 36.05
C GLU A 313 5.25 -8.46 36.78
N ASP A 314 6.49 -8.08 36.49
CA ASP A 314 7.15 -6.91 37.09
C ASP A 314 6.39 -5.60 36.79
N LEU A 315 5.84 -5.46 35.59
CA LEU A 315 5.03 -4.30 35.17
C LEU A 315 3.65 -4.24 35.83
N THR A 316 2.97 -5.39 35.95
CA THR A 316 1.60 -5.47 36.48
C THR A 316 1.54 -5.40 38.02
N SER A 317 2.62 -5.81 38.69
CA SER A 317 2.70 -5.82 40.15
C SER A 317 3.08 -4.47 40.78
N GLY A 318 3.34 -3.42 39.98
CA GLY A 318 3.55 -2.06 40.48
C GLY A 318 4.81 -1.89 41.34
N LYS A 319 5.76 -2.83 41.30
CA LYS A 319 7.05 -2.68 41.97
C LYS A 319 7.84 -1.57 41.29
N LYS A 320 7.67 -0.34 41.80
CA LYS A 320 8.59 0.77 41.50
C LYS A 320 10.02 0.28 41.77
N PRO A 321 10.99 0.60 40.90
CA PRO A 321 12.36 0.20 41.11
C PRO A 321 12.82 0.68 42.48
N HIS A 322 13.35 -0.24 43.29
CA HIS A 322 14.04 0.09 44.51
C HIS A 322 15.24 0.96 44.14
N THR A 323 15.18 2.25 44.51
CA THR A 323 16.34 3.14 44.62
C THR A 323 17.36 2.57 45.59
#